data_AF-A0A2N1QN20-F1
#
_entry.id   AF-A0A2N1QN20-F1
#
_cell.length_a   1.000
_cell.length_b   1.000
_cell.length_c   1.000
_cell.angle_alpha   90.00
_cell.angle_beta   90.00
_cell.angle_gamma   90.00
#
_symmetry.space_group_name_H-M   'P 1'
#
loop_
_entity.id
_entity.type
_entity.pdbx_description
1 polymer ?
#
loop_
_entity_poly.entity_id
_entity_poly.type
_entity_poly.pdbx_seq_one_letter_code
_entity_poly.pdbx_strand_id
1 'polypeptide(L)'
;GTQRAEGFAGLILQARGTTEKNLPTAGFIPPQYMALAAVLTSIAVLLLQILIANIAFLAQLALKFLRFFAELLGEHVVGILDEKEVAARRLAVRKLEPQFLGLSSTELLVIEGAVIIVALAFMLADRAALTLEMVLIYLAVGAVSVVLHDFAHRYFASRHGQDADTRFWGLGTLIMFVTAWLFGNAFGQPYRNLVNRNDEDLRKAGIEMVAGPVVSIILTFVFLAMVTLGGTWAIAGGIGFTINLIMAVYSLMPIRTMDGLEIWRWNRGLYLALFVPMIVFYFYVFSMV
;
A
#
# COMPACT_ATOMS: atom_id res chain seq x y z
N GLY A 1 -19.67 -10.21 -62.72
CA GLY A 1 -20.03 -10.79 -61.42
C GLY A 1 -18.80 -10.85 -60.57
N THR A 2 -18.84 -10.30 -59.36
CA THR A 2 -17.85 -10.52 -58.32
C THR A 2 -18.55 -10.33 -56.98
N GLN A 3 -18.52 -11.40 -56.18
CA GLN A 3 -19.30 -11.59 -54.96
C GLN A 3 -18.95 -10.54 -53.89
N ARG A 4 -19.98 -10.00 -53.22
CA ARG A 4 -19.82 -9.31 -51.94
C ARG A 4 -19.36 -10.34 -50.91
N ALA A 5 -18.18 -10.13 -50.33
CA ALA A 5 -17.72 -10.92 -49.19
C ALA A 5 -18.48 -10.46 -47.94
N GLU A 6 -19.57 -11.15 -47.63
CA GLU A 6 -20.34 -10.92 -46.41
C GLU A 6 -19.70 -11.66 -45.23
N GLY A 7 -19.39 -10.92 -44.16
CA GLY A 7 -18.94 -11.47 -42.87
C GLY A 7 -17.59 -10.96 -42.38
N PHE A 8 -17.29 -11.27 -41.11
CA PHE A 8 -16.07 -10.85 -40.39
C PHE A 8 -14.78 -11.19 -41.16
N ALA A 9 -14.77 -12.31 -41.88
CA ALA A 9 -13.65 -12.71 -42.73
C ALA A 9 -13.42 -11.77 -43.94
N GLY A 10 -14.49 -11.23 -44.53
CA GLY A 10 -14.42 -10.24 -45.60
C GLY A 10 -13.89 -8.90 -45.11
N LEU A 11 -14.27 -8.49 -43.90
CA LEU A 11 -13.74 -7.28 -43.24
C LEU A 11 -12.25 -7.42 -42.90
N ILE A 12 -11.80 -8.61 -42.46
CA ILE A 12 -10.37 -8.89 -42.22
C ILE A 12 -9.55 -8.87 -43.52
N LEU A 13 -10.09 -9.40 -44.62
CA LEU A 13 -9.46 -9.37 -45.94
C LEU A 13 -9.38 -7.94 -46.52
N GLN A 14 -10.40 -7.12 -46.27
CA GLN A 14 -10.40 -5.71 -46.68
C GLN A 14 -9.48 -4.84 -45.81
N ALA A 15 -9.31 -5.19 -44.52
CA ALA A 15 -8.34 -4.57 -43.63
C ALA A 15 -6.88 -4.97 -43.92
N ARG A 16 -6.65 -6.17 -44.49
CA ARG A 16 -5.36 -6.62 -45.05
C ARG A 16 -5.09 -6.03 -46.44
N GLY A 17 -5.37 -4.74 -46.64
CA GLY A 17 -4.90 -4.02 -47.82
C GLY A 17 -3.39 -4.24 -48.02
N THR A 18 -2.92 -4.26 -49.27
CA THR A 18 -1.56 -4.63 -49.69
C THR A 18 -0.50 -4.06 -48.74
N THR A 19 -0.02 -4.93 -47.85
CA THR A 19 0.83 -4.62 -46.69
C THR A 19 2.23 -4.10 -47.03
N GLU A 20 2.48 -3.73 -48.29
CA GLU A 20 3.74 -3.16 -48.74
C GLU A 20 3.75 -1.64 -48.76
N LYS A 21 2.60 -0.95 -48.80
CA LYS A 21 2.64 0.48 -49.20
C LYS A 21 2.50 1.55 -48.13
N ASN A 22 2.01 1.28 -46.92
CA ASN A 22 1.64 2.38 -46.01
C ASN A 22 1.96 2.19 -44.52
N LEU A 23 2.85 1.27 -44.13
CA LEU A 23 3.39 1.27 -42.77
C LEU A 23 4.84 1.76 -42.82
N PRO A 24 5.27 2.73 -41.98
CA PRO A 24 6.66 3.17 -41.94
C PRO A 24 7.54 1.97 -41.59
N THR A 25 8.19 1.40 -42.60
CA THR A 25 9.10 0.26 -42.44
C THR A 25 10.38 0.75 -41.80
N ALA A 26 10.43 0.76 -40.47
CA ALA A 26 11.70 0.72 -39.77
C ALA A 26 12.34 -0.65 -40.10
N GLY A 27 13.48 -0.65 -40.81
CA GLY A 27 14.14 -1.87 -41.34
C GLY A 27 14.64 -2.89 -40.31
N PHE A 28 14.18 -2.80 -39.06
CA PHE A 28 14.62 -3.60 -37.92
C PHE A 28 13.54 -4.56 -37.38
N ILE A 29 12.26 -4.43 -37.78
CA ILE A 29 11.16 -5.25 -37.25
C ILE A 29 10.67 -6.23 -38.32
N PRO A 30 10.74 -7.56 -38.09
CA PRO A 30 10.26 -8.54 -39.05
C PRO A 30 8.76 -8.34 -39.39
N PRO A 31 8.33 -8.58 -40.65
CA PRO A 31 6.96 -8.29 -41.11
C PRO A 31 5.86 -8.91 -40.25
N GLN A 32 6.08 -10.13 -39.72
CA GLN A 32 5.11 -10.82 -38.87
C GLN A 32 4.83 -10.12 -37.52
N TYR A 33 5.73 -9.25 -37.07
CA TYR A 33 5.60 -8.53 -35.79
C TYR A 33 5.21 -7.06 -35.97
N MET A 34 5.05 -6.57 -37.21
CA MET A 34 4.73 -5.17 -37.49
C MET A 34 3.41 -4.71 -36.86
N ALA A 35 2.38 -5.55 -36.90
CA ALA A 35 1.09 -5.25 -36.27
C ALA A 35 1.21 -5.19 -34.74
N LEU A 36 1.95 -6.11 -34.13
CA LEU A 36 2.20 -6.11 -32.69
C LEU A 36 3.04 -4.90 -32.26
N ALA A 37 4.08 -4.57 -33.03
CA ALA A 37 4.90 -3.38 -32.79
C ALA A 37 4.07 -2.09 -32.89
N ALA A 38 3.17 -1.98 -33.86
CA ALA A 38 2.25 -0.85 -33.99
C ALA A 38 1.30 -0.72 -32.78
N VAL A 39 0.76 -1.84 -32.27
CA VAL A 39 -0.08 -1.84 -31.07
C VAL A 39 0.72 -1.45 -29.83
N LEU A 40 1.90 -2.03 -29.63
CA LEU A 40 2.76 -1.73 -28.47
C LEU A 40 3.25 -0.28 -28.49
N THR A 41 3.62 0.25 -29.67
CA THR A 41 3.98 1.66 -29.81
C THR A 41 2.78 2.58 -29.56
N SER A 42 1.58 2.22 -30.00
CA SER A 42 0.36 2.98 -29.71
C SER A 42 0.03 3.00 -28.22
N ILE A 43 0.16 1.87 -27.53
CA ILE A 43 0.00 1.77 -26.07
C ILE A 43 1.08 2.61 -25.36
N ALA A 44 2.34 2.50 -25.80
CA ALA A 44 3.43 3.28 -25.22
C ALA A 44 3.23 4.79 -25.40
N VAL A 45 2.77 5.23 -26.58
CA VAL A 45 2.44 6.62 -26.86
C VAL A 45 1.26 7.08 -25.99
N LEU A 46 0.20 6.28 -25.86
CA LEU A 46 -0.94 6.59 -24.99
C LEU A 46 -0.50 6.75 -23.52
N LEU A 47 0.33 5.84 -23.02
CA LEU A 47 0.89 5.91 -21.66
C LEU A 47 1.76 7.15 -21.47
N LEU A 48 2.61 7.47 -22.46
CA LEU A 48 3.43 8.67 -22.45
C LEU A 48 2.55 9.94 -22.47
N GLN A 49 1.47 9.92 -23.23
CA GLN A 49 0.55 11.04 -23.38
C GLN A 49 -0.26 11.26 -22.10
N ILE A 50 -0.68 10.19 -21.41
CA ILE A 50 -1.27 10.26 -20.07
C ILE A 50 -0.25 10.83 -19.08
N LEU A 51 1.01 10.37 -19.13
CA LEU A 51 2.07 10.87 -18.25
C LEU A 51 2.35 12.37 -18.46
N ILE A 52 2.42 12.80 -19.72
CA ILE A 52 2.66 14.20 -20.10
C ILE A 52 1.44 15.07 -19.77
N ALA A 53 0.22 14.62 -20.09
CA ALA A 53 -1.01 15.35 -19.81
C ALA A 53 -1.21 15.58 -18.31
N ASN A 54 -0.74 14.65 -17.48
CA ASN A 54 -0.86 14.72 -16.04
C ASN A 54 0.46 15.14 -15.36
N ILE A 55 1.49 15.57 -16.11
CA ILE A 55 2.81 15.85 -15.54
C ILE A 55 2.78 16.96 -14.51
N ALA A 56 1.92 17.97 -14.71
CA ALA A 56 1.76 19.07 -13.77
C ALA A 56 1.08 18.59 -12.47
N PHE A 57 0.07 17.73 -12.58
CA PHE A 57 -0.58 17.10 -11.43
C PHE A 57 0.38 16.16 -10.68
N LEU A 58 1.11 15.31 -11.40
CA LEU A 58 2.13 14.41 -10.85
C LEU A 58 3.28 15.18 -10.19
N ALA A 59 3.73 16.29 -10.79
CA ALA A 59 4.74 17.15 -10.22
C ALA A 59 4.23 17.88 -8.98
N GLN A 60 2.98 18.36 -8.97
CA GLN A 60 2.37 18.96 -7.80
C GLN A 60 2.17 17.95 -6.68
N LEU A 61 1.77 16.72 -7.00
CA LEU A 61 1.63 15.63 -6.05
C LEU A 61 3.00 15.25 -5.47
N ALA A 62 4.02 15.10 -6.32
CA ALA A 62 5.39 14.84 -5.90
C ALA A 62 5.96 15.98 -5.04
N LEU A 63 5.68 17.25 -5.38
CA LEU A 63 6.10 18.41 -4.60
C LEU A 63 5.38 18.50 -3.25
N LYS A 64 4.08 18.20 -3.21
CA LYS A 64 3.31 18.11 -1.95
C LYS A 64 3.83 16.97 -1.08
N PHE A 65 4.11 15.83 -1.68
CA PHE A 65 4.69 14.67 -1.00
C PHE A 65 6.09 15.00 -0.48
N LEU A 66 6.97 15.60 -1.30
CA LEU A 66 8.30 16.04 -0.89
C LEU A 66 8.26 17.12 0.18
N ARG A 67 7.31 18.07 0.14
CA ARG A 67 7.13 19.07 1.20
C ARG A 67 6.64 18.44 2.48
N PHE A 68 5.64 17.56 2.41
CA PHE A 68 5.18 16.76 3.54
C PHE A 68 6.34 15.96 4.15
N PHE A 69 7.17 15.31 3.32
CA PHE A 69 8.36 14.59 3.78
C PHE A 69 9.45 15.50 4.32
N ALA A 70 9.64 16.68 3.73
CA ALA A 70 10.60 17.67 4.21
C ALA A 70 10.13 18.35 5.50
N GLU A 71 8.83 18.46 5.75
CA GLU A 71 8.26 18.90 7.02
C GLU A 71 8.37 17.78 8.06
N LEU A 72 8.05 16.55 7.67
CA LEU A 72 8.19 15.35 8.49
C LEU A 72 9.65 15.05 8.89
N LEU A 73 10.61 15.25 7.98
CA LEU A 73 12.04 15.08 8.22
C LEU A 73 12.70 16.35 8.73
N GLY A 74 12.15 17.53 8.42
CA GLY A 74 12.54 18.83 8.95
C GLY A 74 12.23 18.95 10.44
N GLU A 75 11.26 18.18 10.92
CA GLU A 75 11.12 17.77 12.32
C GLU A 75 12.18 16.76 12.79
N HIS A 76 13.42 16.83 12.28
CA HIS A 76 14.59 16.31 12.99
C HIS A 76 14.69 16.87 14.42
N VAL A 77 13.96 17.94 14.74
CA VAL A 77 13.80 18.49 16.09
C VAL A 77 12.82 17.68 16.96
N VAL A 78 11.80 17.01 16.40
CA VAL A 78 10.99 16.04 17.15
C VAL A 78 11.78 14.77 17.42
N GLY A 79 12.73 14.40 16.54
CA GLY A 79 13.72 13.37 16.84
C GLY A 79 14.66 13.71 18.01
N ILE A 80 14.96 14.99 18.25
CA ILE A 80 15.76 15.45 19.40
C ILE A 80 14.91 15.52 20.68
N LEU A 81 13.60 15.75 20.56
CA LEU A 81 12.65 15.58 21.66
C LEU A 81 12.45 14.11 21.98
N ASP A 82 12.38 13.22 20.98
CA ASP A 82 12.32 11.77 21.16
C ASP A 82 13.65 11.27 21.76
N GLU A 83 14.85 11.69 21.33
CA GLU A 83 16.10 11.27 22.00
C GLU A 83 16.17 11.69 23.47
N LYS A 84 15.65 12.87 23.84
CA LYS A 84 15.54 13.30 25.25
C LYS A 84 14.41 12.59 25.99
N GLU A 85 13.32 12.23 25.34
CA GLU A 85 12.18 11.48 25.90
C GLU A 85 12.50 9.98 26.02
N VAL A 86 13.25 9.41 25.07
CA VAL A 86 13.84 8.06 24.98
C VAL A 86 14.89 7.86 26.06
N ALA A 87 15.79 8.85 26.22
CA ALA A 87 16.79 8.85 27.28
C ALA A 87 16.15 9.05 28.68
N ALA A 88 15.10 9.87 28.79
CA ALA A 88 14.40 10.10 30.06
C ALA A 88 13.44 8.95 30.46
N ARG A 89 12.84 8.21 29.51
CA ARG A 89 11.84 7.17 29.80
C ARG A 89 12.39 5.75 29.95
N ARG A 90 13.70 5.52 29.89
CA ARG A 90 14.27 4.16 29.90
C ARG A 90 13.51 3.26 28.92
N LEU A 91 13.77 3.38 27.61
CA LEU A 91 13.37 2.36 26.64
C LEU A 91 14.15 1.03 26.84
N ALA A 92 14.24 0.56 28.08
CA ALA A 92 14.44 -0.86 28.33
C ALA A 92 13.14 -1.53 27.89
N VAL A 93 13.22 -2.33 26.83
CA VAL A 93 12.15 -3.27 26.46
C VAL A 93 11.81 -4.07 27.71
N ARG A 94 10.60 -3.86 28.23
CA ARG A 94 10.13 -4.64 29.37
C ARG A 94 9.89 -6.04 28.81
N LYS A 95 10.59 -7.06 29.32
CA LYS A 95 10.16 -8.45 29.15
C LYS A 95 8.76 -8.54 29.75
N LEU A 96 7.73 -8.37 28.94
CA LEU A 96 6.36 -8.53 29.34
C LEU A 96 6.11 -10.04 29.37
N GLU A 97 5.71 -10.57 30.52
CA GLU A 97 5.33 -11.98 30.59
C GLU A 97 4.11 -12.20 29.68
N PRO A 98 4.22 -13.04 28.64
CA PRO A 98 3.12 -13.27 27.72
C PRO A 98 1.95 -13.94 28.46
N GLN A 99 0.77 -13.32 28.45
CA GLN A 99 -0.40 -13.82 29.18
C GLN A 99 -1.38 -14.55 28.26
N PHE A 100 -1.66 -14.03 27.07
CA PHE A 100 -2.64 -14.62 26.13
C PHE A 100 -2.10 -14.66 24.71
N LEU A 101 -1.95 -15.84 24.10
CA LEU A 101 -1.38 -16.03 22.75
C LEU A 101 0.01 -15.38 22.52
N GLY A 102 0.76 -15.12 23.59
CA GLY A 102 2.04 -14.40 23.49
C GLY A 102 1.93 -12.88 23.64
N LEU A 103 0.72 -12.31 23.76
CA LEU A 103 0.45 -10.88 23.96
C LEU A 103 0.45 -10.48 25.44
N SER A 104 0.97 -9.28 25.71
CA SER A 104 0.78 -8.54 26.95
C SER A 104 -0.55 -7.79 26.95
N SER A 105 -1.11 -7.55 28.15
CA SER A 105 -2.28 -6.68 28.34
C SER A 105 -2.08 -5.28 27.75
N THR A 106 -0.86 -4.73 27.83
CA THR A 106 -0.54 -3.43 27.23
C THR A 106 -0.61 -3.48 25.71
N GLU A 107 -0.12 -4.55 25.09
CA GLU A 107 -0.11 -4.69 23.63
C GLU A 107 -1.53 -4.88 23.10
N LEU A 108 -2.35 -5.66 23.81
CA LEU A 108 -3.76 -5.83 23.46
C LEU A 108 -4.49 -4.48 23.46
N LEU A 109 -4.29 -3.65 24.48
CA LEU A 109 -4.87 -2.31 24.55
C LEU A 109 -4.38 -1.39 23.42
N VAL A 110 -3.10 -1.51 23.01
CA VAL A 110 -2.55 -0.74 21.89
C VAL A 110 -3.19 -1.20 20.58
N ILE A 111 -3.35 -2.50 20.35
CA ILE A 111 -3.98 -3.04 19.15
C ILE A 111 -5.45 -2.65 19.08
N GLU A 112 -6.20 -2.79 20.17
CA GLU A 112 -7.61 -2.35 20.25
C GLU A 112 -7.73 -0.85 20.00
N GLY A 113 -6.87 -0.04 20.63
CA GLY A 113 -6.79 1.40 20.38
C GLY A 113 -6.45 1.73 18.93
N ALA A 114 -5.51 1.00 18.33
CA ALA A 114 -5.13 1.16 16.92
C ALA A 114 -6.29 0.85 15.98
N VAL A 115 -7.08 -0.19 16.25
CA VAL A 115 -8.28 -0.53 15.48
C VAL A 115 -9.28 0.62 15.49
N ILE A 116 -9.57 1.18 16.67
CA ILE A 116 -10.49 2.31 16.81
C ILE A 116 -9.94 3.54 16.08
N ILE A 117 -8.65 3.84 16.26
CA ILE A 117 -8.00 4.99 15.64
C ILE A 117 -7.99 4.89 14.11
N VAL A 118 -7.67 3.72 13.56
CA VAL A 118 -7.74 3.45 12.11
C VAL A 118 -9.17 3.61 11.61
N ALA A 119 -10.16 3.01 12.27
CA ALA A 119 -11.56 3.16 11.89
C ALA A 119 -11.98 4.63 11.84
N LEU A 120 -11.66 5.42 12.87
CA LEU A 120 -11.99 6.84 12.93
C LEU A 120 -11.26 7.66 11.85
N ALA A 121 -9.98 7.38 11.59
CA ALA A 121 -9.22 8.10 10.58
C ALA A 121 -9.76 7.84 9.17
N PHE A 122 -10.12 6.60 8.86
CA PHE A 122 -10.72 6.26 7.56
C PHE A 122 -12.15 6.78 7.42
N MET A 123 -12.96 6.74 8.49
CA MET A 123 -14.27 7.41 8.49
C MET A 123 -14.14 8.92 8.22
N LEU A 124 -13.12 9.58 8.80
CA LEU A 124 -12.84 10.99 8.54
C LEU A 124 -12.38 11.22 7.09
N ALA A 125 -11.52 10.34 6.56
CA ALA A 125 -11.03 10.40 5.19
C ALA A 125 -12.20 10.32 4.19
N ASP A 126 -13.08 9.34 4.39
CA ASP A 126 -14.22 9.07 3.51
C ASP A 126 -15.40 10.03 3.73
N ARG A 127 -15.33 10.89 4.75
CA ARG A 127 -16.45 11.74 5.21
C ARG A 127 -17.72 10.92 5.47
N ALA A 128 -17.54 9.74 6.06
CA ALA A 128 -18.59 8.77 6.28
C ALA A 128 -19.68 9.33 7.21
N ALA A 129 -20.93 8.98 6.95
CA ALA A 129 -22.03 9.28 7.85
C ALA A 129 -21.85 8.54 9.19
N LEU A 130 -22.05 9.25 10.30
CA LEU A 130 -21.95 8.70 11.66
C LEU A 130 -23.19 7.87 12.05
N THR A 131 -23.52 6.89 11.21
CA THR A 131 -24.55 5.89 11.50
C THR A 131 -23.92 4.71 12.23
N LEU A 132 -24.71 4.02 13.07
CA LEU A 132 -24.24 2.83 13.78
C LEU A 132 -23.72 1.75 12.83
N GLU A 133 -24.42 1.53 11.71
CA GLU A 133 -24.02 0.56 10.69
C GLU A 133 -22.62 0.87 10.14
N MET A 134 -22.37 2.11 9.70
CA MET A 134 -21.06 2.49 9.16
C MET A 134 -19.96 2.35 10.22
N VAL A 135 -20.20 2.84 11.45
CA VAL A 135 -19.23 2.72 12.55
C VAL A 135 -18.84 1.25 12.78
N LEU A 136 -19.81 0.34 12.81
CA LEU A 136 -19.55 -1.09 12.99
C LEU A 136 -18.78 -1.70 11.81
N ILE A 137 -19.07 -1.29 10.58
CA ILE A 137 -18.34 -1.77 9.39
C ILE A 137 -16.88 -1.32 9.45
N TYR A 138 -16.60 -0.03 9.69
CA TYR A 138 -15.22 0.47 9.79
C TYR A 138 -14.45 -0.20 10.93
N LEU A 139 -15.09 -0.40 12.09
CA LEU A 139 -14.47 -1.12 13.20
C LEU A 139 -14.17 -2.58 12.85
N ALA A 140 -15.11 -3.30 12.25
CA ALA A 140 -14.92 -4.71 11.90
C ALA A 140 -13.83 -4.88 10.84
N VAL A 141 -13.87 -4.07 9.78
CA VAL A 141 -12.87 -4.12 8.70
C VAL A 141 -11.50 -3.65 9.20
N GLY A 142 -11.46 -2.57 9.99
CA GLY A 142 -10.24 -2.08 10.63
C GLY A 142 -9.63 -3.12 11.56
N ALA A 143 -10.45 -3.82 12.34
CA ALA A 143 -10.02 -4.91 13.22
C ALA A 143 -9.34 -6.03 12.42
N VAL A 144 -10.00 -6.54 11.38
CA VAL A 144 -9.43 -7.58 10.52
C VAL A 144 -8.11 -7.12 9.90
N SER A 145 -8.05 -5.89 9.41
CA SER A 145 -6.87 -5.35 8.72
C SER A 145 -5.67 -5.17 9.65
N VAL A 146 -5.88 -4.49 10.79
CA VAL A 146 -4.83 -4.21 11.77
C VAL A 146 -4.36 -5.48 12.46
N VAL A 147 -5.29 -6.32 12.94
CA VAL A 147 -4.94 -7.52 13.71
C VAL A 147 -4.22 -8.53 12.84
N LEU A 148 -4.67 -8.80 11.62
CA LEU A 148 -3.99 -9.78 10.75
C LEU A 148 -2.62 -9.29 10.29
N HIS A 149 -2.47 -7.99 9.98
CA HIS A 149 -1.18 -7.40 9.64
C HIS A 149 -0.18 -7.53 10.80
N ASP A 150 -0.59 -7.15 12.01
CA ASP A 150 0.26 -7.23 13.20
C ASP A 150 0.60 -8.66 13.60
N PHE A 151 -0.40 -9.54 13.58
CA PHE A 151 -0.24 -10.95 13.88
C PHE A 151 0.76 -11.62 12.94
N ALA A 152 0.83 -11.21 11.68
CA ALA A 152 1.81 -11.73 10.72
C ALA A 152 3.25 -11.44 11.16
N HIS A 153 3.56 -10.20 11.53
CA HIS A 153 4.88 -9.85 12.08
C HIS A 153 5.19 -10.68 13.32
N ARG A 154 4.24 -10.73 14.25
CA ARG A 154 4.41 -11.41 15.53
C ARG A 154 4.62 -12.91 15.37
N TYR A 155 3.89 -13.54 14.45
CA TYR A 155 4.04 -14.96 14.14
C TYR A 155 5.47 -15.29 13.70
N PHE A 156 6.03 -14.51 12.77
CA PHE A 156 7.40 -14.75 12.30
C PHE A 156 8.46 -14.38 13.34
N ALA A 157 8.29 -13.29 14.08
CA ALA A 157 9.20 -12.91 15.17
C ALA A 157 9.27 -14.02 16.23
N SER A 158 8.11 -14.52 16.66
CA SER A 158 8.01 -15.64 17.62
C SER A 158 8.66 -16.91 17.08
N ARG A 159 8.45 -17.23 15.78
CA ARG A 159 9.09 -18.39 15.14
C ARG A 159 10.61 -18.26 15.08
N HIS A 160 11.13 -17.05 14.99
CA HIS A 160 12.56 -16.76 15.04
C HIS A 160 13.13 -16.67 16.46
N GLY A 161 12.30 -16.84 17.49
CA GLY A 161 12.71 -16.72 18.89
C GLY A 161 13.00 -15.28 19.30
N GLN A 162 12.40 -14.31 18.61
CA GLN A 162 12.49 -12.88 18.91
C GLN A 162 11.24 -12.42 19.64
N ASP A 163 11.42 -11.55 20.62
CA ASP A 163 10.31 -10.91 21.32
C ASP A 163 9.87 -9.66 20.53
N ALA A 164 8.58 -9.53 20.24
CA ALA A 164 8.00 -8.35 19.61
C ALA A 164 7.09 -7.61 20.62
N ASP A 165 7.18 -6.28 20.62
CA ASP A 165 6.41 -5.37 21.46
C ASP A 165 5.73 -4.30 20.59
N THR A 166 4.40 -4.27 20.62
CA THR A 166 3.60 -3.30 19.85
C THR A 166 3.38 -2.03 20.68
N ARG A 167 3.83 -0.88 20.17
CA ARG A 167 3.72 0.41 20.88
C ARG A 167 2.97 1.46 20.09
N PHE A 168 2.26 2.31 20.82
CA PHE A 168 1.63 3.48 20.25
C PHE A 168 2.66 4.43 19.63
N TRP A 169 2.30 5.03 18.51
CA TRP A 169 3.14 5.97 17.77
C TRP A 169 2.36 7.25 17.46
N GLY A 170 2.63 8.29 18.27
CA GLY A 170 1.88 9.55 18.21
C GLY A 170 2.07 10.31 16.89
N LEU A 171 3.30 10.38 16.37
CA LEU A 171 3.59 11.06 15.11
C LEU A 171 2.90 10.37 13.92
N GLY A 172 2.96 9.04 13.84
CA GLY A 172 2.26 8.27 12.81
C GLY A 172 0.74 8.45 12.88
N THR A 173 0.18 8.50 14.10
CA THR A 173 -1.23 8.82 14.33
C THR A 173 -1.59 10.22 13.83
N LEU A 174 -0.79 11.23 14.19
CA LEU A 174 -1.03 12.61 13.78
C LEU A 174 -1.01 12.75 12.26
N ILE A 175 0.00 12.18 11.60
CA ILE A 175 0.13 12.15 10.14
C ILE A 175 -1.11 11.52 9.50
N MET A 176 -1.57 10.38 10.04
CA MET A 176 -2.74 9.68 9.53
C MET A 176 -3.99 10.55 9.56
N PHE A 177 -4.24 11.26 10.67
CA PHE A 177 -5.40 12.16 10.78
C PHE A 177 -5.27 13.42 9.93
N VAL A 178 -4.07 14.02 9.86
CA VAL A 178 -3.83 15.21 9.04
C VAL A 178 -4.03 14.88 7.55
N THR A 179 -3.49 13.76 7.09
CA THR A 179 -3.67 13.33 5.69
C THR A 179 -5.11 12.91 5.41
N ALA A 180 -5.78 12.22 6.34
CA ALA A 180 -7.21 11.91 6.24
C ALA A 180 -8.05 13.19 6.07
N TRP A 181 -7.80 14.20 6.90
CA TRP A 181 -8.55 15.45 6.88
C TRP A 181 -8.29 16.28 5.62
N LEU A 182 -7.02 16.46 5.24
CA LEU A 182 -6.62 17.33 4.12
C LEU A 182 -6.87 16.71 2.75
N PHE A 183 -6.66 15.41 2.61
CA PHE A 183 -6.61 14.75 1.30
C PHE A 183 -7.66 13.65 1.14
N GLY A 184 -8.48 13.38 2.16
CA GLY A 184 -9.39 12.22 2.13
C GLY A 184 -8.63 10.90 2.08
N ASN A 185 -7.42 10.87 2.65
CA ASN A 185 -6.54 9.71 2.57
C ASN A 185 -5.80 9.53 3.88
N ALA A 186 -6.21 8.53 4.67
CA ALA A 186 -5.65 8.24 5.99
C ALA A 186 -4.28 7.55 5.89
N PHE A 187 -3.29 8.23 5.34
CA PHE A 187 -1.95 7.70 5.11
C PHE A 187 -1.12 7.76 6.40
N GLY A 188 -1.07 6.66 7.15
CA GLY A 188 -0.35 6.58 8.41
C GLY A 188 -0.62 5.28 9.16
N GLN A 189 0.10 5.06 10.26
CA GLN A 189 -0.19 4.00 11.23
C GLN A 189 -0.10 4.55 12.66
N PRO A 190 -1.03 4.18 13.56
CA PRO A 190 -1.04 4.71 14.92
C PRO A 190 -0.15 3.94 15.90
N TYR A 191 0.51 2.88 15.43
CA TYR A 191 1.36 2.02 16.22
C TYR A 191 2.61 1.64 15.43
N ARG A 192 3.60 1.08 16.13
CA ARG A 192 4.81 0.49 15.54
C ARG A 192 5.19 -0.79 16.27
N ASN A 193 5.76 -1.73 15.54
CA ASN A 193 6.26 -2.99 16.09
C ASN A 193 7.74 -2.86 16.40
N LEU A 194 8.10 -3.12 17.65
CA LEU A 194 9.47 -3.12 18.12
C LEU A 194 9.89 -4.57 18.37
N VAL A 195 10.83 -5.07 17.57
CA VAL A 195 11.37 -6.42 17.76
C VAL A 195 12.68 -6.32 18.54
N ASN A 196 12.74 -6.96 19.70
CA ASN A 196 13.97 -7.12 20.46
C ASN A 196 14.77 -8.28 19.88
N ARG A 197 15.92 -7.95 19.30
CA ARG A 197 16.71 -8.90 18.53
C ARG A 197 17.83 -9.50 19.38
N ASN A 198 17.83 -10.83 19.44
CA ASN A 198 18.90 -11.63 20.03
C ASN A 198 20.08 -11.83 19.05
N ASP A 199 19.88 -11.56 17.75
CA ASP A 199 20.88 -11.68 16.69
C ASP A 199 20.67 -10.61 15.59
N GLU A 200 21.68 -10.36 14.76
CA GLU A 200 21.62 -9.39 13.64
C GLU A 200 21.33 -10.07 12.28
N ASP A 201 20.58 -11.19 12.26
CA ASP A 201 20.27 -11.89 11.02
C ASP A 201 19.29 -11.09 10.14
N LEU A 202 19.83 -10.42 9.13
CA LEU A 202 19.08 -9.64 8.14
C LEU A 202 17.99 -10.46 7.45
N ARG A 203 18.17 -11.77 7.27
CA ARG A 203 17.16 -12.61 6.63
C ARG A 203 15.94 -12.81 7.52
N LYS A 204 16.14 -13.08 8.81
CA LYS A 204 15.03 -13.21 9.78
C LYS A 204 14.27 -11.89 9.90
N ALA A 205 15.01 -10.79 10.08
CA ALA A 205 14.45 -9.45 10.14
C ALA A 205 13.67 -9.10 8.87
N GLY A 206 14.21 -9.40 7.69
CA GLY A 206 13.53 -9.16 6.42
C GLY A 206 12.25 -9.99 6.26
N ILE A 207 12.24 -11.27 6.63
CA ILE A 207 11.05 -12.13 6.58
C ILE A 207 9.95 -11.61 7.52
N GLU A 208 10.30 -11.23 8.74
CA GLU A 208 9.37 -10.63 9.70
C GLU A 208 8.72 -9.38 9.12
N MET A 209 9.52 -8.50 8.50
CA MET A 209 9.07 -7.23 7.95
C MET A 209 8.27 -7.40 6.66
N VAL A 210 8.51 -8.45 5.87
CA VAL A 210 7.67 -8.77 4.69
C VAL A 210 6.27 -9.26 5.08
N ALA A 211 6.12 -9.91 6.24
CA ALA A 211 4.90 -10.62 6.61
C ALA A 211 3.66 -9.73 6.68
N GLY A 212 3.73 -8.60 7.38
CA GLY A 212 2.63 -7.64 7.48
C GLY A 212 2.21 -7.05 6.13
N PRO A 213 3.14 -6.47 5.34
CA PRO A 213 2.85 -5.99 3.99
C PRO A 213 2.19 -7.03 3.10
N VAL A 214 2.66 -8.29 3.10
CA VAL A 214 2.06 -9.35 2.30
C VAL A 214 0.62 -9.64 2.73
N VAL A 215 0.34 -9.68 4.03
CA VAL A 215 -1.04 -9.83 4.53
C VAL A 215 -1.92 -8.67 4.08
N SER A 216 -1.45 -7.42 4.17
CA SER A 216 -2.21 -6.27 3.68
C SER A 216 -2.42 -6.32 2.16
N ILE A 217 -1.44 -6.76 1.37
CA ILE A 217 -1.62 -6.95 -0.07
C ILE A 217 -2.71 -7.99 -0.34
N ILE A 218 -2.67 -9.14 0.33
CA ILE A 218 -3.69 -10.19 0.19
C ILE A 218 -5.07 -9.64 0.55
N LEU A 219 -5.20 -8.98 1.70
CA LEU A 219 -6.45 -8.41 2.17
C LEU A 219 -6.99 -7.34 1.21
N THR A 220 -6.11 -6.54 0.59
CA THR A 220 -6.50 -5.58 -0.45
C THR A 220 -7.32 -6.27 -1.54
N PHE A 221 -6.82 -7.37 -2.10
CA PHE A 221 -7.51 -8.09 -3.16
C PHE A 221 -8.71 -8.91 -2.68
N VAL A 222 -8.67 -9.44 -1.45
CA VAL A 222 -9.82 -10.13 -0.84
C VAL A 222 -11.00 -9.19 -0.65
N PHE A 223 -10.76 -8.00 -0.09
CA PHE A 223 -11.80 -6.99 0.08
C PHE A 223 -12.27 -6.41 -1.27
N LEU A 224 -11.37 -6.26 -2.25
CA LEU A 224 -11.76 -5.88 -3.60
C LEU A 224 -12.71 -6.92 -4.23
N ALA A 225 -12.43 -8.21 -4.08
CA ALA A 225 -13.33 -9.27 -4.54
C ALA A 225 -14.67 -9.27 -3.79
N MET A 226 -14.67 -8.94 -2.50
CA MET A 226 -15.87 -8.81 -1.66
C MET A 226 -16.84 -7.75 -2.21
N VAL A 227 -16.35 -6.74 -2.94
CA VAL A 227 -17.20 -5.72 -3.59
C VAL A 227 -18.26 -6.35 -4.50
N THR A 228 -17.93 -7.47 -5.15
CA THR A 228 -18.84 -8.15 -6.10
C THR A 228 -20.07 -8.80 -5.45
N LEU A 229 -20.08 -8.94 -4.11
CA LEU A 229 -21.18 -9.55 -3.38
C LEU A 229 -22.39 -8.63 -3.18
N GLY A 230 -22.25 -7.31 -3.41
CA GLY A 230 -23.33 -6.34 -3.29
C GLY A 230 -23.74 -6.00 -1.84
N GLY A 231 -24.65 -5.03 -1.69
CA GLY A 231 -25.19 -4.61 -0.38
C GLY A 231 -24.11 -4.18 0.62
N THR A 232 -24.29 -4.54 1.90
CA THR A 232 -23.33 -4.23 2.98
C THR A 232 -21.94 -4.84 2.74
N TRP A 233 -21.85 -5.99 2.06
CA TRP A 233 -20.57 -6.58 1.69
C TRP A 233 -19.80 -5.75 0.69
N ALA A 234 -20.50 -5.07 -0.24
CA ALA A 234 -19.84 -4.17 -1.17
C ALA A 234 -19.23 -2.94 -0.47
N ILE A 235 -19.93 -2.42 0.53
CA ILE A 235 -19.46 -1.31 1.36
C ILE A 235 -18.24 -1.74 2.19
N ALA A 236 -18.33 -2.86 2.90
CA ALA A 236 -17.21 -3.42 3.66
C ALA A 236 -16.01 -3.75 2.77
N GLY A 237 -16.26 -4.29 1.57
CA GLY A 237 -15.26 -4.55 0.54
C GLY A 237 -14.54 -3.29 0.08
N GLY A 238 -15.27 -2.20 -0.21
CA GLY A 238 -14.67 -0.93 -0.60
C GLY A 238 -13.80 -0.33 0.51
N ILE A 239 -14.31 -0.31 1.74
CA ILE A 239 -13.57 0.20 2.90
C ILE A 239 -12.32 -0.64 3.16
N GLY A 240 -12.44 -1.96 3.17
CA GLY A 240 -11.32 -2.86 3.47
C GLY A 240 -10.26 -2.88 2.40
N PHE A 241 -10.66 -2.71 1.14
CA PHE A 241 -9.75 -2.50 0.02
C PHE A 241 -8.88 -1.26 0.25
N THR A 242 -9.52 -0.12 0.55
CA THR A 242 -8.82 1.17 0.74
C THR A 242 -7.90 1.15 1.96
N ILE A 243 -8.37 0.60 3.10
CA ILE A 243 -7.54 0.44 4.31
C ILE A 243 -6.29 -0.38 4.02
N ASN A 244 -6.45 -1.57 3.43
CA ASN A 244 -5.33 -2.48 3.23
C ASN A 244 -4.37 -2.01 2.13
N LEU A 245 -4.86 -1.33 1.09
CA LEU A 245 -4.02 -0.74 0.07
C LEU A 245 -3.11 0.34 0.65
N ILE A 246 -3.67 1.26 1.45
CA ILE A 246 -2.90 2.29 2.14
C ILE A 246 -1.92 1.66 3.14
N MET A 247 -2.35 0.69 3.95
CA MET A 247 -1.47 0.00 4.91
C MET A 247 -0.30 -0.71 4.21
N ALA A 248 -0.55 -1.40 3.08
CA ALA A 248 0.49 -2.06 2.30
C ALA A 248 1.51 -1.06 1.74
N VAL A 249 1.05 0.06 1.17
CA VAL A 249 1.95 1.08 0.64
C VAL A 249 2.73 1.75 1.76
N TYR A 250 2.06 2.14 2.84
CA TYR A 250 2.68 2.80 3.99
C TYR A 250 3.78 1.94 4.60
N SER A 251 3.46 0.68 4.93
CA SER A 251 4.42 -0.26 5.51
C SER A 251 5.63 -0.51 4.60
N LEU A 252 5.45 -0.54 3.28
CA LEU A 252 6.53 -0.74 2.33
C LEU A 252 7.37 0.51 2.02
N MET A 253 7.04 1.69 2.54
CA MET A 253 7.88 2.87 2.32
C MET A 253 9.28 2.66 2.94
N PRO A 254 10.37 3.11 2.30
CA PRO A 254 11.73 2.83 2.75
C PRO A 254 12.19 3.85 3.81
N ILE A 255 11.39 4.06 4.84
CA ILE A 255 11.59 5.07 5.91
C ILE A 255 11.86 4.35 7.23
N ARG A 256 12.68 4.97 8.11
CA ARG A 256 12.88 4.45 9.47
C ARG A 256 11.52 4.33 10.16
N THR A 257 11.32 3.26 10.93
CA THR A 257 10.05 2.82 11.58
C THR A 257 9.06 2.05 10.73
N MET A 258 9.24 2.01 9.39
CA MET A 258 8.40 1.23 8.49
C MET A 258 9.12 -0.04 8.02
N ASP A 259 8.36 -1.05 7.65
CA ASP A 259 8.87 -2.38 7.30
C ASP A 259 9.78 -2.36 6.07
N GLY A 260 9.42 -1.54 5.08
CA GLY A 260 10.10 -1.44 3.79
C GLY A 260 11.59 -1.19 3.89
N LEU A 261 12.06 -0.48 4.93
CA LEU A 261 13.49 -0.22 5.12
C LEU A 261 14.29 -1.50 5.41
N GLU A 262 13.76 -2.40 6.23
CA GLU A 262 14.43 -3.66 6.57
C GLU A 262 14.36 -4.65 5.40
N ILE A 263 13.22 -4.68 4.68
CA ILE A 263 13.09 -5.49 3.46
C ILE A 263 14.10 -5.00 2.40
N TRP A 264 14.28 -3.69 2.23
CA TRP A 264 15.27 -3.12 1.33
C TRP A 264 16.70 -3.51 1.70
N ARG A 265 17.03 -3.49 3.00
CA ARG A 265 18.36 -3.88 3.51
C ARG A 265 18.65 -5.36 3.27
N TRP A 266 17.65 -6.22 3.45
CA TRP A 266 17.78 -7.66 3.25
C TRP A 266 17.76 -8.07 1.78
N ASN A 267 16.75 -7.64 1.01
CA ASN A 267 16.52 -8.04 -0.37
C ASN A 267 15.83 -6.94 -1.19
N ARG A 268 16.63 -6.12 -1.87
CA ARG A 268 16.15 -5.02 -2.73
C ARG A 268 15.24 -5.48 -3.86
N GLY A 269 15.53 -6.65 -4.45
CA GLY A 269 14.73 -7.20 -5.54
C GLY A 269 13.31 -7.53 -5.10
N LEU A 270 13.18 -8.22 -3.96
CA LEU A 270 11.89 -8.52 -3.34
C LEU A 270 11.16 -7.24 -2.91
N TYR A 271 11.86 -6.29 -2.28
CA TYR A 271 11.30 -4.99 -1.93
C TYR A 271 10.68 -4.32 -3.15
N LEU A 272 11.42 -4.18 -4.26
CA LEU A 272 10.93 -3.50 -5.45
C LEU A 272 9.75 -4.25 -6.08
N ALA A 273 9.79 -5.58 -6.07
CA ALA A 273 8.70 -6.43 -6.57
C ALA A 273 7.40 -6.27 -5.77
N LEU A 274 7.47 -5.95 -4.47
CA LEU A 274 6.30 -5.67 -3.64
C LEU A 274 5.88 -4.19 -3.73
N PHE A 275 6.82 -3.28 -3.55
CA PHE A 275 6.52 -1.85 -3.41
C PHE A 275 6.06 -1.22 -4.72
N VAL A 276 6.75 -1.47 -5.85
CA VAL A 276 6.47 -0.78 -7.12
C VAL A 276 5.05 -1.07 -7.63
N PRO A 277 4.57 -2.33 -7.69
CA PRO A 277 3.19 -2.58 -8.10
C PRO A 277 2.16 -1.93 -7.17
N MET A 278 2.40 -1.98 -5.85
CA MET A 278 1.46 -1.45 -4.87
C MET A 278 1.37 0.08 -4.90
N ILE A 279 2.50 0.79 -5.00
CA ILE A 279 2.49 2.25 -5.08
C ILE A 279 1.89 2.73 -6.41
N VAL A 280 2.16 2.03 -7.53
CA VAL A 280 1.53 2.34 -8.83
C VAL A 280 0.02 2.11 -8.75
N PHE A 281 -0.41 1.00 -8.17
CA PHE A 281 -1.83 0.69 -8.03
C PHE A 281 -2.54 1.70 -7.11
N TYR A 282 -1.90 2.09 -6.01
CA TYR A 282 -2.37 3.16 -5.13
C TYR A 282 -2.56 4.47 -5.88
N PHE A 283 -1.56 4.95 -6.63
CA PHE A 283 -1.72 6.18 -7.39
C PHE A 283 -2.79 6.07 -8.48
N TYR A 284 -2.90 4.91 -9.15
CA TYR A 284 -3.96 4.66 -10.11
C TYR A 284 -5.35 4.84 -9.46
N VAL A 285 -5.60 4.18 -8.33
CA VAL A 285 -6.87 4.24 -7.59
C VAL A 285 -7.19 5.67 -7.16
N PHE A 286 -6.24 6.34 -6.50
CA PHE A 286 -6.46 7.68 -5.94
C PHE A 286 -6.37 8.82 -6.97
N SER A 287 -5.98 8.54 -8.22
CA SER A 287 -6.06 9.50 -9.33
C SER A 287 -7.41 9.51 -10.03
N MET A 288 -8.22 8.46 -9.82
CA MET A 288 -9.55 8.31 -10.43
C MET A 288 -10.70 8.82 -9.55
N VAL A 289 -10.40 9.24 -8.31
CA VAL A 289 -11.33 9.76 -7.31
C VAL A 289 -11.17 11.28 -7.22
#